data_AF-A0A7S1XZK5-F1
#
_entry.id   AF-A0A7S1XZK5-F1
#
_cell.length_a   1.000
_cell.length_b   1.000
_cell.length_c   1.000
_cell.angle_alpha   90.00
_cell.angle_beta   90.00
_cell.angle_gamma   90.00
#
_symmetry.space_group_name_H-M   'P 1'
#
loop_
_entity.id
_entity.type
_entity.pdbx_description
1 polymer ?
#
loop_
_entity_poly.entity_id
_entity_poly.type
_entity_poly.pdbx_seq_one_letter_code
_entity_poly.pdbx_strand_id
1 'polypeptide(L)'
;FFTAGSGGAGATLLVATFLILAEKALTIVGGRRKEVQPMKQYSQVNFGNVVGSKDVAHLNLLETASVHDVLGVGNVETLFGTAPGYWNTLLGVMAQLPSDLLADEALMSK
;
A
#
# COMPACT_ATOMS: atom_id res chain seq x y z
N PHE A 1 -5.61 -1.39 4.83
CA PHE A 1 -5.46 -2.10 6.12
C PHE A 1 -4.23 -1.59 6.87
N PHE A 2 -4.09 -1.90 8.16
CA PHE A 2 -2.94 -1.51 8.98
C PHE A 2 -2.33 -2.74 9.66
N THR A 3 -1.00 -2.85 9.68
CA THR A 3 -0.29 -4.00 10.26
C THR A 3 0.66 -3.60 11.39
N ALA A 4 0.70 -4.40 12.45
CA ALA A 4 1.59 -4.22 13.59
C ALA A 4 1.82 -5.55 14.31
N GLY A 5 2.97 -5.68 14.99
CA GLY A 5 3.26 -6.82 15.87
C GLY A 5 4.59 -7.51 15.55
N SER A 6 5.00 -8.43 16.43
CA SER A 6 6.28 -9.15 16.38
C SER A 6 6.14 -10.61 15.92
N GLY A 7 5.00 -10.99 15.33
CA GLY A 7 4.64 -12.39 15.01
C GLY A 7 5.46 -13.08 13.92
N GLY A 8 6.70 -12.66 13.66
CA GLY A 8 7.62 -13.29 12.72
C GLY A 8 7.34 -13.04 11.23
N ALA A 9 6.16 -12.52 10.89
CA ALA A 9 5.76 -12.26 9.49
C ALA A 9 6.33 -10.97 8.87
N GLY A 10 7.17 -10.22 9.61
CA GLY A 10 7.65 -8.90 9.19
C GLY A 10 8.46 -8.93 7.88
N ALA A 11 9.35 -9.91 7.72
CA ALA A 11 10.16 -10.06 6.52
C ALA A 11 9.28 -10.33 5.28
N THR A 12 8.36 -11.29 5.38
CA THR A 12 7.42 -11.61 4.29
C THR A 12 6.55 -10.43 3.91
N LEU A 13 6.03 -9.70 4.92
CA LEU A 13 5.21 -8.52 4.69
C LEU A 13 6.00 -7.42 3.97
N LEU A 14 7.24 -7.16 4.38
CA LEU A 14 8.09 -6.17 3.71
C LEU A 14 8.38 -6.57 2.27
N VAL A 15 8.79 -7.81 2.01
CA VAL A 15 9.06 -8.31 0.64
C VAL A 15 7.84 -8.16 -0.27
N ALA A 16 6.67 -8.61 0.20
CA ALA A 16 5.44 -8.46 -0.55
C ALA A 16 5.10 -6.99 -0.81
N THR A 17 5.27 -6.13 0.20
CA THR A 17 5.03 -4.68 0.05
C THR A 17 5.98 -4.07 -0.97
N PHE A 18 7.28 -4.44 -0.96
CA PHE A 18 8.26 -3.93 -1.92
C PHE A 18 7.92 -4.26 -3.36
N LEU A 19 7.51 -5.48 -3.65
CA LEU A 19 7.06 -5.87 -4.99
C LEU A 19 5.85 -5.03 -5.43
N ILE A 20 4.90 -4.80 -4.53
CA ILE A 20 3.71 -3.99 -4.81
C ILE A 20 4.07 -2.51 -5.05
N LEU A 21 5.12 -1.98 -4.40
CA LEU A 21 5.59 -0.60 -4.62
C LEU A 21 6.13 -0.36 -6.03
N ALA A 22 6.54 -1.40 -6.76
CA ALA A 22 6.99 -1.28 -8.15
C ALA A 22 5.84 -0.89 -9.10
N GLU A 23 4.59 -1.14 -8.71
CA GLU A 23 3.40 -0.85 -9.49
C GLU A 23 2.71 0.44 -9.04
N LYS A 24 2.00 1.10 -9.97
CA LYS A 24 1.09 2.18 -9.60
C LYS A 24 -0.13 1.62 -8.90
N ALA A 25 -0.63 2.34 -7.90
CA ALA A 25 -1.86 1.97 -7.21
C ALA A 25 -3.09 2.34 -8.05
N LEU A 26 -3.98 1.37 -8.28
CA LEU A 26 -5.28 1.63 -8.86
C LEU A 26 -6.20 2.30 -7.84
N THR A 27 -6.88 3.36 -8.28
CA THR A 27 -8.01 4.01 -7.60
C THR A 27 -9.17 4.14 -8.57
N ILE A 28 -10.39 4.15 -8.06
CA ILE A 28 -11.62 4.37 -8.81
C ILE A 28 -12.24 5.66 -8.31
N VAL A 29 -12.50 6.61 -9.21
CA VAL A 29 -13.16 7.87 -8.87
C VAL A 29 -14.25 8.17 -9.89
N GLY A 30 -15.50 8.31 -9.44
CA GLY A 30 -16.66 8.49 -10.31
C GLY A 30 -16.80 7.39 -11.38
N GLY A 31 -16.46 6.15 -11.04
CA GLY A 31 -16.50 4.99 -11.93
C GLY A 31 -15.35 4.92 -12.93
N ARG A 32 -14.34 5.79 -12.81
CA ARG A 32 -13.18 5.79 -13.71
C ARG A 32 -11.95 5.26 -12.99
N ARG A 33 -11.25 4.32 -13.64
CA ARG A 33 -9.94 3.81 -13.21
C ARG A 33 -8.89 4.91 -13.35
N LYS A 34 -8.14 5.14 -12.28
CA LYS A 34 -7.06 6.13 -12.20
C LYS A 34 -5.87 5.53 -11.45
N GLU A 35 -4.70 5.66 -12.05
CA GLU A 35 -3.46 5.25 -11.42
C GLU A 35 -2.88 6.39 -10.56
N VAL A 36 -2.38 6.06 -9.38
CA VAL A 36 -1.70 6.98 -8.48
C VAL A 36 -0.37 6.39 -8.02
N GLN A 37 0.58 7.26 -7.66
CA GLN A 37 1.84 6.81 -7.10
C GLN A 37 1.60 6.18 -5.71
N PRO A 38 2.08 4.96 -5.45
CA PRO A 38 1.99 4.35 -4.13
C PRO A 38 2.77 5.19 -3.11
N MET A 39 2.33 5.17 -1.84
CA MET A 39 3.00 5.81 -0.71
C MET A 39 3.31 7.31 -0.87
N LYS A 40 2.65 8.02 -1.80
CA LYS A 40 2.91 9.45 -2.06
C LYS A 40 2.12 10.39 -1.15
N GLN A 41 0.86 10.07 -0.89
CA GLN A 41 -0.03 10.89 -0.06
C GLN A 41 -0.51 10.06 1.11
N TYR A 42 -0.28 10.58 2.32
CA TYR A 42 -0.71 9.97 3.57
C TYR A 42 -2.01 10.61 4.05
N SER A 43 -2.90 9.75 4.54
CA SER A 43 -4.15 10.09 5.18
C SER A 43 -4.16 9.48 6.58
N GLN A 44 -4.75 10.17 7.53
CA GLN A 44 -4.93 9.63 8.87
C GLN A 44 -6.30 8.93 8.96
N VAL A 45 -6.30 7.66 9.33
CA VAL A 45 -7.52 6.85 9.51
C VAL A 45 -7.57 6.35 10.96
N ASN A 46 -8.73 6.53 11.60
CA ASN A 46 -8.97 6.02 12.95
C ASN A 46 -9.53 4.59 12.88
N PHE A 47 -8.77 3.62 13.41
CA PHE A 47 -9.12 2.20 13.45
C PHE A 47 -9.90 1.81 14.73
N GLY A 48 -10.49 2.78 15.42
CA GLY A 48 -11.26 2.59 16.65
C GLY A 48 -10.41 2.72 17.91
N ASN A 49 -11.06 2.52 19.07
CA ASN A 49 -10.51 2.91 20.38
C ASN A 49 -9.23 2.18 20.80
N VAL A 50 -9.00 0.96 20.28
CA VAL A 50 -7.84 0.14 20.68
C VAL A 50 -6.61 0.44 19.82
N VAL A 51 -6.80 0.55 18.50
CA VAL A 51 -5.70 0.77 17.55
C VAL A 51 -5.38 2.27 17.42
N GLY A 52 -6.41 3.11 17.48
CA GLY A 52 -6.33 4.56 17.32
C GLY A 52 -6.10 5.01 15.88
N SER A 53 -5.73 6.27 15.74
CA SER A 53 -5.38 6.88 14.45
C SER A 53 -4.04 6.37 13.93
N LYS A 54 -3.99 6.02 12.64
CA LYS A 54 -2.79 5.59 11.92
C LYS A 54 -2.66 6.33 10.60
N ASP A 55 -1.42 6.59 10.22
CA ASP A 55 -1.09 7.09 8.89
C ASP A 55 -1.12 5.92 7.90
N VAL A 56 -1.85 6.11 6.81
CA VAL A 56 -1.98 5.16 5.72
C VAL A 56 -1.83 5.87 4.39
N ALA A 57 -1.33 5.19 3.37
CA ALA A 57 -1.16 5.74 2.03
C ALA A 57 -1.55 4.71 0.97
N HIS A 58 -1.72 5.17 -0.26
CA HIS A 58 -2.14 4.32 -1.38
C HIS A 58 -1.15 3.18 -1.64
N LEU A 59 -1.67 1.98 -1.85
CA LEU A 59 -0.90 0.80 -2.24
C LEU A 59 -1.72 -0.04 -3.22
N ASN A 60 -1.10 -0.60 -4.26
CA ASN A 60 -1.87 -1.34 -5.26
C ASN A 60 -2.40 -2.65 -4.68
N LEU A 61 -3.71 -2.88 -4.82
CA LEU A 61 -4.39 -4.06 -4.30
C LEU A 61 -5.50 -4.48 -5.27
N LEU A 62 -5.64 -5.78 -5.49
CA LEU A 62 -6.63 -6.35 -6.41
C LEU A 62 -8.07 -6.03 -5.99
N GLU A 63 -8.28 -5.79 -4.70
CA GLU A 63 -9.57 -5.46 -4.11
C GLU A 63 -10.15 -4.16 -4.68
N THR A 64 -9.30 -3.21 -5.09
CA THR A 64 -9.81 -1.99 -5.73
C THR A 64 -10.58 -2.33 -7.02
N ALA A 65 -10.02 -3.21 -7.85
CA ALA A 65 -10.64 -3.61 -9.11
C ALA A 65 -11.86 -4.50 -8.86
N SER A 66 -11.73 -5.52 -8.02
CA SER A 66 -12.82 -6.48 -7.79
C SER A 66 -14.05 -5.84 -7.12
N VAL A 67 -13.86 -4.92 -6.17
CA VAL A 67 -14.97 -4.18 -5.56
C VAL A 67 -15.71 -3.34 -6.60
N HIS A 68 -14.98 -2.64 -7.47
CA HIS A 68 -15.61 -1.86 -8.53
C HIS A 68 -16.33 -2.72 -9.56
N ASP A 69 -15.68 -3.78 -10.05
CA ASP A 69 -16.19 -4.60 -11.14
C ASP A 69 -17.39 -5.47 -10.69
N VAL A 70 -17.38 -5.96 -9.45
CA VAL A 70 -18.43 -6.84 -8.92
C VAL A 70 -19.57 -6.06 -8.27
N LEU A 71 -19.26 -5.02 -7.49
CA LEU A 71 -20.28 -4.27 -6.73
C LEU A 71 -20.73 -2.99 -7.43
N GLY A 72 -20.08 -2.58 -8.52
CA GLY A 72 -20.43 -1.36 -9.27
C GLY A 72 -20.14 -0.06 -8.51
N VAL A 73 -19.29 -0.11 -7.47
CA VAL A 73 -19.02 1.06 -6.62
C VAL A 73 -18.19 2.09 -7.40
N GLY A 74 -18.68 3.34 -7.45
CA GLY A 74 -18.06 4.41 -8.23
C GLY A 74 -16.80 5.03 -7.61
N ASN A 75 -16.54 4.81 -6.32
CA ASN A 75 -15.33 5.32 -5.67
C ASN A 75 -14.71 4.22 -4.81
N VAL A 76 -13.49 3.81 -5.14
CA VAL A 76 -12.78 2.73 -4.46
C VAL A 76 -11.31 3.07 -4.40
N GLU A 77 -10.73 3.00 -3.21
CA GLU A 77 -9.30 3.17 -2.99
C GLU A 77 -8.82 2.15 -1.95
N THR A 78 -7.53 1.86 -2.00
CA THR A 78 -6.88 0.96 -1.07
C THR A 78 -5.70 1.66 -0.42
N LEU A 79 -5.72 1.66 0.91
CA LEU A 79 -4.74 2.35 1.75
C LEU A 79 -4.04 1.35 2.65
N PHE A 80 -2.74 1.52 2.84
CA PHE A 80 -1.87 0.67 3.64
C PHE A 80 -1.04 1.49 4.63
N GLY A 81 -0.78 0.93 5.81
CA GLY A 81 0.20 1.45 6.75
C GLY A 81 0.70 0.36 7.68
N THR A 82 1.89 0.54 8.23
CA THR A 82 2.50 -0.43 9.16
C THR A 82 3.19 0.23 10.34
N ALA A 83 3.30 -0.51 11.45
CA ALA A 83 4.07 -0.12 12.62
C ALA A 83 5.46 -0.80 12.65
N PRO A 84 6.47 -0.13 13.21
CA PRO A 84 6.44 1.27 13.64
C PRO A 84 6.41 2.26 12.46
N GLY A 85 5.91 3.47 12.69
CA GLY A 85 5.60 4.43 11.62
C GLY A 85 6.79 4.84 10.72
N TYR A 86 8.04 4.68 11.18
CA TYR A 86 9.21 4.93 10.34
C TYR A 86 9.27 4.01 9.11
N TRP A 87 8.69 2.80 9.18
CA TRP A 87 8.59 1.92 8.02
C TRP A 87 7.75 2.54 6.90
N ASN A 88 6.67 3.26 7.23
CA ASN A 88 5.87 3.96 6.23
C ASN A 88 6.71 5.02 5.50
N THR A 89 7.61 5.71 6.22
CA THR A 89 8.52 6.70 5.62
C THR A 89 9.53 6.02 4.69
N LEU A 90 10.14 4.92 5.13
CA LEU A 90 11.07 4.15 4.31
C LEU A 90 10.40 3.63 3.02
N LEU A 91 9.19 3.07 3.15
CA LEU A 91 8.39 2.63 2.00
C LEU A 91 8.06 3.80 1.06
N GLY A 92 7.75 4.99 1.60
CA GLY A 92 7.53 6.20 0.80
C GLY A 92 8.76 6.67 0.02
N VAL A 93 9.96 6.55 0.61
CA VAL A 93 11.22 6.83 -0.10
C VAL A 93 11.47 5.79 -1.19
N MET A 94 11.26 4.51 -0.86
CA MET A 94 11.48 3.40 -1.80
C MET A 94 10.51 3.46 -2.99
N ALA A 95 9.27 3.90 -2.77
CA ALA A 95 8.28 4.13 -3.82
C ALA A 95 8.67 5.22 -4.84
N GLN A 96 9.73 6.00 -4.58
CA GLN A 96 10.26 7.00 -5.53
C GLN A 96 11.38 6.43 -6.41
N LEU A 97 11.88 5.24 -6.13
CA LEU A 97 12.88 4.58 -6.95
C LEU A 97 12.26 4.09 -8.27
N PRO A 98 13.06 3.96 -9.34
CA PRO A 98 12.59 3.41 -10.60
C PRO A 98 11.99 2.01 -10.41
N SER A 99 10.84 1.74 -11.02
CA SER A 99 10.16 0.45 -10.94
C SER A 99 11.05 -0.73 -11.34
N ASP A 100 11.95 -0.53 -12.31
CA ASP A 100 12.90 -1.56 -12.76
C ASP A 100 13.84 -2.03 -11.65
N LEU A 101 14.23 -1.13 -10.74
CA LEU A 101 15.06 -1.48 -9.58
C LEU A 101 14.26 -2.23 -8.51
N LEU A 102 12.98 -1.86 -8.33
CA LEU A 102 12.09 -2.47 -7.34
C LEU A 102 11.59 -3.85 -7.78
N ALA A 103 11.52 -4.10 -9.09
CA ALA A 103 11.11 -5.38 -9.67
C ALA A 103 12.26 -6.39 -9.82
N ASP A 104 13.52 -5.97 -9.59
CA ASP A 104 14.68 -6.84 -9.72
C ASP A 104 14.80 -7.79 -8.51
N GLU A 105 14.33 -9.03 -8.69
CA GLU A 105 14.43 -10.07 -7.67
C GLU A 105 15.88 -10.42 -7.28
N ALA A 106 16.85 -10.26 -8.19
CA ALA A 106 18.25 -10.58 -7.90
C ALA A 106 18.85 -9.58 -6.91
N LEU A 107 18.43 -8.31 -6.97
CA LEU A 107 18.78 -7.29 -5.98
C LEU A 107 18.08 -7.50 -4.63
N MET A 108 16.92 -8.16 -4.62
CA MET A 108 16.13 -8.44 -3.41
C MET A 108 16.46 -9.78 -2.74
N SER A 109 17.11 -10.70 -3.46
CA SER A 109 17.61 -11.95 -2.89
C SER A 109 18.96 -11.74 -2.19
N LYS A 110 19.03 -12.09 -0.91
CA LYS A 110 20.30 -12.23 -0.17
C LYS A 110 20.27 -13.48 0.70
#